data_AF-A0A3M8F381-F1
#
_entry.id   AF-A0A3M8F381-F1
#
_cell.length_a   1.000
_cell.length_b   1.000
_cell.length_c   1.000
_cell.angle_alpha   90.00
_cell.angle_beta   90.00
_cell.angle_gamma   90.00
#
_symmetry.space_group_name_H-M   'P 1'
#
loop_
_entity.id
_entity.type
_entity.pdbx_description
1 polymer ?
#
loop_
_entity_poly.entity_id
_entity_poly.type
_entity_poly.pdbx_seq_one_letter_code
_entity_poly.pdbx_strand_id
1 'polypeptide(L)'
;MDTSLLLIVVNLFLILIDAAVGWHLAPALMRRFTPDAETAEVSARSMRAMLGGVVALYMFFNCLGYFRQNRIVLLVVTGIVVTDMVAQLVVRLKVGKREE
;
A
#
# COMPACT_ATOMS: atom_id res chain seq x y z
N MET A 1 -25.97 4.52 10.85
CA MET A 1 -24.51 4.43 10.71
C MET A 1 -24.10 5.37 9.59
N ASP A 2 -23.39 6.45 9.89
CA ASP A 2 -23.08 7.50 8.91
C ASP A 2 -22.18 6.95 7.79
N THR A 3 -22.54 7.24 6.53
CA THR A 3 -21.81 6.71 5.37
C THR A 3 -20.33 7.13 5.37
N SER A 4 -20.02 8.31 5.93
CA SER A 4 -18.64 8.78 6.13
C SER A 4 -17.86 7.93 7.14
N LEU A 5 -18.55 7.42 8.18
CA LEU A 5 -17.98 6.55 9.21
C LEU A 5 -17.68 5.16 8.65
N LEU A 6 -18.55 4.64 7.79
CA LEU A 6 -18.25 3.43 7.03
C LEU A 6 -17.03 3.59 6.13
N LEU A 7 -16.93 4.70 5.39
CA LEU A 7 -15.83 4.95 4.46
C LEU A 7 -14.47 5.08 5.16
N ILE A 8 -14.38 5.79 6.29
CA ILE A 8 -13.11 5.90 7.04
C ILE A 8 -12.66 4.55 7.58
N VAL A 9 -13.59 3.73 8.09
CA VAL A 9 -13.28 2.38 8.61
C VAL A 9 -12.83 1.46 7.48
N VAL A 10 -13.54 1.45 6.35
CA VAL A 10 -13.15 0.66 5.17
C VAL A 10 -11.77 1.09 4.67
N ASN A 11 -11.53 2.39 4.52
CA ASN A 11 -10.21 2.90 4.11
C ASN A 11 -9.11 2.52 5.10
N LEU A 12 -9.40 2.54 6.40
CA LEU A 12 -8.43 2.14 7.42
C LEU A 12 -8.04 0.66 7.29
N PHE A 13 -9.01 -0.23 7.08
CA PHE A 13 -8.72 -1.64 6.79
C PHE A 13 -7.95 -1.82 5.48
N LEU A 14 -8.34 -1.12 4.41
CA LEU A 14 -7.65 -1.20 3.12
C LEU A 14 -6.18 -0.76 3.23
N ILE A 15 -5.90 0.35 3.92
CA ILE A 15 -4.53 0.84 4.13
C ILE A 15 -3.70 -0.17 4.94
N LEU A 16 -4.29 -0.80 5.96
CA LEU A 16 -3.59 -1.83 6.74
C LEU A 16 -3.27 -3.08 5.92
N ILE A 17 -4.22 -3.54 5.10
CA ILE A 17 -4.01 -4.69 4.21
C ILE A 17 -2.93 -4.36 3.18
N ASP A 18 -3.00 -3.19 2.55
CA ASP A 18 -2.01 -2.72 1.58
C ASP A 18 -0.60 -2.67 2.18
N ALA A 19 -0.46 -2.07 3.37
CA ALA A 19 0.80 -2.01 4.08
C ALA A 19 1.36 -3.42 4.40
N ALA A 20 0.49 -4.34 4.83
CA ALA A 20 0.88 -5.71 5.14
C ALA A 20 1.35 -6.46 3.89
N VAL A 21 0.66 -6.30 2.75
CA VAL A 21 1.04 -6.91 1.47
C VAL A 21 2.37 -6.33 0.98
N GLY A 22 2.50 -5.01 0.96
CA GLY A 22 3.72 -4.32 0.53
C GLY A 22 4.95 -4.69 1.35
N TRP A 23 4.79 -4.85 2.67
CA TRP A 23 5.89 -5.26 3.56
C TRP A 23 6.46 -6.64 3.23
N HIS A 24 5.60 -7.59 2.84
CA HIS A 24 6.01 -8.94 2.44
C HIS A 24 6.55 -8.98 1.01
N LEU A 25 6.02 -8.14 0.12
CA LEU A 25 6.41 -8.10 -1.29
C LEU A 25 7.78 -7.43 -1.52
N ALA A 26 8.13 -6.42 -0.71
CA ALA A 26 9.38 -5.67 -0.81
C ALA A 26 10.66 -6.54 -0.87
N PRO A 27 10.92 -7.48 0.08
CA PRO A 27 12.11 -8.34 0.03
C PRO A 27 12.07 -9.35 -1.13
N ALA A 28 10.89 -9.83 -1.52
CA ALA A 28 10.73 -10.76 -2.64
C ALA A 28 11.09 -10.12 -3.99
N LEU A 29 10.77 -8.84 -4.16
CA LEU A 29 11.15 -8.07 -5.35
C LEU A 29 12.64 -7.75 -5.39
N MET A 30 13.22 -7.28 -4.27
CA MET A 30 14.61 -6.85 -4.25
C MET A 30 15.61 -7.98 -4.45
N ARG A 31 15.32 -9.19 -3.93
CA ARG A 31 16.13 -10.39 -4.21
C ARG A 31 16.19 -10.77 -5.70
N ARG A 32 15.27 -10.25 -6.51
CA ARG A 32 15.18 -10.58 -7.94
C ARG A 32 15.85 -9.55 -8.84
N PHE A 33 15.82 -8.28 -8.44
CA PHE A 33 16.46 -7.20 -9.21
C PHE A 33 17.94 -7.02 -8.85
N THR A 34 18.37 -7.50 -7.68
CA THR A 34 19.72 -7.29 -7.19
C THR A 34 20.41 -8.63 -6.92
N PRO A 35 21.49 -8.98 -7.64
CA PRO A 35 22.21 -10.24 -7.44
C PRO A 35 23.02 -10.27 -6.13
N ASP A 36 23.29 -9.10 -5.54
CA ASP A 36 24.09 -8.97 -4.32
C ASP A 36 23.21 -8.85 -3.07
N ALA A 37 23.46 -9.72 -2.08
CA ALA A 37 22.62 -9.85 -0.89
C ALA A 37 22.61 -8.57 -0.05
N GLU A 38 23.76 -7.89 0.05
CA GLU A 38 23.89 -6.63 0.80
C GLU A 38 23.06 -5.51 0.17
N THR A 39 23.10 -5.40 -1.16
CA THR A 39 22.37 -4.35 -1.89
C THR A 39 20.86 -4.64 -1.93
N ALA A 40 20.46 -5.91 -1.92
CA ALA A 40 19.06 -6.33 -1.79
C ALA A 40 18.46 -5.94 -0.42
N GLU A 41 19.23 -6.08 0.67
CA GLU A 41 18.78 -5.69 2.02
C GLU A 41 18.63 -4.18 2.18
N VAL A 42 19.60 -3.40 1.68
CA VAL A 42 19.53 -1.93 1.69
C VAL A 42 18.30 -1.44 0.92
N SER A 43 18.05 -2.01 -0.26
CA SER A 43 16.90 -1.67 -1.09
C SER A 43 15.58 -2.07 -0.43
N ALA A 44 15.51 -3.23 0.22
CA ALA A 44 14.33 -3.66 0.96
C ALA A 44 14.02 -2.75 2.17
N ARG A 45 15.06 -2.28 2.88
CA ARG A 45 14.89 -1.31 3.97
C ARG A 45 14.36 0.04 3.45
N SER A 46 14.87 0.51 2.32
CA SER A 46 14.39 1.75 1.69
C SER A 46 12.92 1.63 1.24
N MET A 47 12.57 0.51 0.60
CA MET A 47 11.20 0.21 0.18
C MET A 47 10.22 0.20 1.37
N ARG A 48 10.63 -0.37 2.51
CA ARG A 48 9.82 -0.38 3.75
C ARG A 48 9.63 1.02 4.35
N ALA A 49 10.66 1.87 4.32
CA ALA A 49 10.55 3.25 4.77
C ALA A 49 9.58 4.05 3.88
N MET A 50 9.63 3.82 2.57
CA MET A 50 8.71 4.43 1.60
C MET A 50 7.26 3.99 1.86
N LEU A 51 7.01 2.71 2.10
CA LEU A 51 5.71 2.18 2.51
C LEU A 51 5.15 2.90 3.75
N GLY A 52 5.99 3.11 4.77
CA GLY A 52 5.58 3.86 5.96
C GLY A 52 5.13 5.30 5.64
N GLY A 53 5.86 5.98 4.75
CA GLY A 53 5.49 7.33 4.29
C GLY A 53 4.17 7.36 3.50
N VAL A 54 3.95 6.38 2.63
CA VAL A 54 2.72 6.23 1.85
C VAL A 54 1.51 5.97 2.75
N VAL A 55 1.65 5.06 3.72
CA VAL A 55 0.61 4.78 4.73
C VAL A 55 0.25 6.02 5.54
N ALA A 56 1.25 6.77 5.99
CA ALA A 56 1.03 8.01 6.72
C ALA A 56 0.26 9.04 5.89
N LEU A 57 0.59 9.14 4.59
CA LEU A 57 -0.11 10.02 3.65
C LEU A 57 -1.57 9.61 3.45
N TYR A 58 -1.84 8.32 3.27
CA TYR A 58 -3.20 7.80 3.14
C TYR A 58 -4.02 8.03 4.40
N MET A 59 -3.44 7.79 5.59
CA MET A 59 -4.10 8.08 6.86
C MET A 59 -4.38 9.58 7.04
N PHE A 60 -3.44 10.44 6.64
CA PHE A 60 -3.65 11.89 6.68
C PHE A 60 -4.85 12.31 5.81
N PHE A 61 -4.92 11.85 4.57
CA PHE A 61 -6.04 12.18 3.68
C PHE A 61 -7.36 11.52 4.12
N ASN A 62 -7.32 10.31 4.68
CA ASN A 62 -8.49 9.64 5.22
C ASN A 62 -9.09 10.43 6.40
N CYS A 63 -8.23 10.88 7.33
CA CYS A 63 -8.62 11.75 8.43
C CYS A 63 -9.14 13.11 7.93
N LEU A 64 -8.43 13.73 6.97
CA LEU A 64 -8.83 15.02 6.39
C LEU A 64 -10.22 14.93 5.74
N GLY A 65 -10.48 13.88 4.97
CA GLY A 65 -11.76 13.63 4.32
C GLY A 65 -12.89 13.46 5.32
N TYR A 66 -12.65 12.74 6.42
CA TYR A 66 -13.63 12.54 7.48
C TYR A 66 -13.94 13.83 8.26
N PHE A 67 -12.91 14.52 8.77
CA PHE A 67 -13.12 15.75 9.56
C PHE A 67 -13.74 16.89 8.74
N ARG A 68 -13.45 16.96 7.43
CA ARG A 68 -14.09 17.93 6.53
C ARG A 68 -15.45 17.47 5.99
N GLN A 69 -15.95 16.30 6.39
CA GLN A 69 -17.16 15.68 5.83
C GLN A 69 -17.13 15.59 4.30
N ASN A 70 -15.94 15.52 3.71
CA ASN A 70 -15.73 15.52 2.28
C ASN A 70 -15.64 14.09 1.76
N ARG A 71 -16.80 13.56 1.34
CA ARG A 71 -16.93 12.21 0.80
C ARG A 71 -16.10 11.98 -0.45
N ILE A 72 -15.86 13.02 -1.25
CA ILE A 72 -15.04 12.91 -2.48
C ILE A 72 -13.60 12.57 -2.10
N VAL A 73 -13.04 13.23 -1.08
CA VAL A 73 -11.68 12.92 -0.59
C VAL A 73 -11.60 11.48 -0.08
N LEU A 74 -12.60 11.02 0.67
CA LEU A 74 -12.65 9.63 1.15
C LEU A 74 -12.68 8.62 0.00
N LEU A 75 -13.48 8.87 -1.04
CA LEU A 75 -13.54 8.02 -2.24
C LEU A 75 -12.25 8.04 -3.05
N VAL A 76 -11.59 9.19 -3.16
CA VAL A 76 -10.27 9.30 -3.81
C VAL A 76 -9.24 8.47 -3.07
N VAL A 77 -9.21 8.54 -1.73
CA VAL A 77 -8.32 7.69 -0.91
C VAL A 77 -8.62 6.21 -1.14
N THR A 78 -9.89 5.82 -1.16
CA THR A 78 -10.28 4.44 -1.50
C THR A 78 -9.73 4.02 -2.85
N GLY A 79 -9.93 4.85 -3.89
CA GLY A 79 -9.47 4.56 -5.25
C GLY A 79 -7.96 4.42 -5.34
N ILE A 80 -7.21 5.27 -4.64
CA ILE A 80 -5.73 5.21 -4.61
C ILE A 80 -5.28 3.91 -3.95
N VAL A 81 -5.80 3.58 -2.76
CA VAL A 81 -5.38 2.38 -2.01
C VAL A 81 -5.74 1.10 -2.77
N VAL A 82 -6.93 1.03 -3.38
CA VAL A 82 -7.33 -0.11 -4.21
C VAL A 82 -6.41 -0.25 -5.43
N THR A 83 -6.03 0.87 -6.06
CA THR A 83 -5.11 0.85 -7.19
C THR A 83 -3.73 0.33 -6.77
N ASP A 84 -3.23 0.73 -5.60
CA ASP A 84 -1.93 0.25 -5.11
C ASP A 84 -1.98 -1.25 -4.80
N MET A 85 -3.04 -1.73 -4.16
CA MET A 85 -3.24 -3.18 -3.95
C MET A 85 -3.28 -3.96 -5.27
N VAL A 86 -3.97 -3.45 -6.30
CA VAL A 86 -4.02 -4.09 -7.62
C VAL A 86 -2.63 -4.10 -8.25
N ALA A 87 -1.86 -3.02 -8.16
CA ALA A 87 -0.50 -2.96 -8.66
C ALA A 87 0.41 -3.97 -7.94
N GLN A 88 0.37 -4.01 -6.60
CA GLN A 88 1.11 -4.98 -5.80
C GLN A 88 0.73 -6.44 -6.16
N LEU A 89 -0.55 -6.71 -6.41
CA LEU A 89 -1.04 -8.03 -6.82
C LEU A 89 -0.60 -8.42 -8.23
N VAL A 90 -0.65 -7.50 -9.20
CA VAL A 90 -0.14 -7.71 -10.57
C VAL A 90 1.36 -7.99 -10.54
N VAL A 91 2.12 -7.24 -9.74
CA VAL A 91 3.54 -7.45 -9.55
C VAL A 91 3.80 -8.83 -8.95
N ARG A 92 3.06 -9.24 -7.90
CA ARG A 92 3.16 -10.58 -7.31
C ARG A 92 2.87 -11.68 -8.33
N LEU A 93 1.83 -11.55 -9.15
CA LEU A 93 1.48 -12.53 -10.18
C LEU A 93 2.55 -12.64 -11.27
N LYS A 94 3.07 -11.51 -11.75
CA LYS A 94 4.19 -11.51 -12.71
C LYS A 94 5.45 -12.14 -12.12
N VAL A 95 5.67 -11.96 -10.82
CA VAL A 95 6.80 -12.59 -10.13
C VAL A 95 6.62 -14.11 -10.05
N GLY A 96 5.44 -14.61 -9.69
CA GLY A 96 5.18 -16.06 -9.61
C GLY A 96 5.21 -16.78 -10.95
N LYS A 97 4.78 -16.13 -12.05
CA LYS A 97 4.64 -16.76 -13.37
C LYS A 97 5.95 -16.99 -14.15
N ARG A 98 7.10 -16.62 -13.60
CA ARG A 98 8.43 -16.83 -14.21
C ARG A 98 9.21 -17.99 -13.55
N GLU A 99 8.56 -18.74 -12.66
CA GLU A 99 9.10 -19.94 -12.02
C GLU A 99 8.70 -21.24 -12.76
N GLU A 100 7.83 -21.16 -13.77
CA GLU A 100 7.61 -22.20 -14.79
C GLU A 100 8.33 -21.81 -16.09
#